data_AF-A0A509BSC1-F1
#
_entry.id   AF-A0A509BSC1-F1
#
_cell.length_a   1.000
_cell.length_b   1.000
_cell.length_c   1.000
_cell.angle_alpha   90.00
_cell.angle_beta   90.00
_cell.angle_gamma   90.00
#
_symmetry.space_group_name_H-M   'P 1'
#
loop_
_entity.id
_entity.type
_entity.pdbx_description
1 polymer ?
#
loop_
_entity_poly.entity_id
_entity_poly.type
_entity_poly.pdbx_seq_one_letter_code
_entity_poly.pdbx_strand_id
1 'polypeptide(L)'
;MVNLTIDPAVDVTQACVRRRFRFSSCRACADVCPAQAFSLAQGQVSIDTTRCIACGDCLFVCPVDAIIGIKPVKRFVQGDTLVGAVFATGANGR
;
A
#
# COMPACT_ATOMS: atom_id res chain seq x y z
N MET A 1 17.92 -9.94 25.77
CA MET A 1 18.07 -10.35 24.35
C MET A 1 16.84 -9.83 23.63
N VAL A 2 16.95 -8.71 22.92
CA VAL A 2 15.82 -8.18 22.14
C VAL A 2 15.82 -8.94 20.82
N ASN A 3 14.78 -9.74 20.58
CA ASN A 3 14.55 -10.35 19.27
C ASN A 3 14.24 -9.24 18.26
N LEU A 4 15.26 -8.76 17.54
CA LEU A 4 15.05 -7.97 16.34
C LEU A 4 14.57 -8.89 15.22
N THR A 5 13.26 -9.01 15.07
CA THR A 5 12.67 -9.45 13.80
C THR A 5 13.04 -8.41 12.74
N ILE A 6 13.93 -8.78 11.80
CA ILE A 6 14.46 -7.90 10.72
C ILE A 6 13.43 -7.77 9.59
N ASP A 7 12.17 -7.52 9.94
CA ASP A 7 11.17 -7.20 8.94
C ASP A 7 11.32 -5.73 8.55
N PRO A 8 11.46 -5.40 7.24
CA PRO A 8 11.57 -4.02 6.81
C PRO A 8 10.30 -3.27 7.24
N ALA A 9 10.50 -2.15 7.94
CA ALA A 9 9.40 -1.27 8.31
C ALA A 9 8.68 -0.79 7.04
N VAL A 10 7.35 -0.71 7.11
CA VAL A 10 6.54 -0.11 6.05
C VAL A 10 6.97 1.35 5.88
N ASP A 11 7.46 1.71 4.70
CA ASP A 11 7.96 3.06 4.40
C ASP A 11 7.75 3.44 2.94
N VAL A 12 7.82 4.74 2.67
CA VAL A 12 7.89 5.33 1.34
C VAL A 12 9.32 5.83 1.11
N THR A 13 10.02 5.33 0.11
CA THR A 13 11.43 5.67 -0.13
C THR A 13 11.61 7.04 -0.80
N GLN A 14 12.86 7.48 -0.94
CA GLN A 14 13.22 8.71 -1.66
C GLN A 14 12.98 8.63 -3.19
N ALA A 15 12.63 7.44 -3.72
CA ALA A 15 12.18 7.31 -5.11
C ALA A 15 10.81 7.97 -5.34
N CYS A 16 10.01 8.18 -4.28
CA CYS A 16 8.70 8.79 -4.38
C CYS A 16 8.75 10.16 -5.07
N VAL A 17 7.98 10.31 -6.15
CA VAL A 17 7.95 11.54 -6.95
C VAL A 17 7.51 12.77 -6.15
N ARG A 18 6.74 12.62 -5.06
CA ARG A 18 6.41 13.75 -4.16
C ARG A 18 7.62 14.20 -3.34
N ARG A 19 8.45 13.25 -2.88
CA ARG A 19 9.69 13.54 -2.15
C ARG A 19 10.75 14.15 -3.07
N ARG A 20 10.85 13.65 -4.31
CA ARG A 20 11.82 14.12 -5.31
C ARG A 20 11.40 15.44 -5.97
N PHE A 21 10.11 15.65 -6.20
CA PHE A 21 9.58 16.85 -6.87
C PHE A 21 8.47 17.48 -6.02
N ARG A 22 8.79 18.58 -5.34
CA ARG A 22 7.90 19.28 -4.39
C ARG A 22 6.52 19.65 -4.96
N PHE A 23 6.43 19.90 -6.26
CA PHE A 23 5.19 20.27 -6.95
C PHE A 23 4.44 19.09 -7.58
N SER A 24 4.88 17.85 -7.34
CA SER A 24 4.19 16.68 -7.86
C SER A 24 2.76 16.61 -7.32
N SER A 25 1.80 16.42 -8.24
CA SER A 25 0.40 16.15 -7.95
C SER A 25 0.09 14.66 -7.81
N CYS A 26 1.10 13.78 -7.79
CA CYS A 26 0.89 12.33 -7.69
C CYS A 26 0.14 11.99 -6.39
N ARG A 27 -0.89 11.16 -6.52
CA ARG A 27 -1.77 10.70 -5.44
C ARG A 27 -2.14 9.21 -5.55
N ALA A 28 -1.56 8.49 -6.52
CA ALA A 28 -1.96 7.14 -6.90
C ALA A 28 -2.13 6.16 -5.72
N CYS A 29 -1.17 6.14 -4.78
CA CYS A 29 -1.24 5.28 -3.61
C CYS A 29 -2.38 5.65 -2.64
N ALA A 30 -2.67 6.94 -2.47
CA ALA A 30 -3.76 7.41 -1.62
C ALA A 30 -5.12 7.15 -2.27
N ASP A 31 -5.23 7.42 -3.57
CA ASP A 31 -6.48 7.29 -4.31
C ASP A 31 -6.92 5.82 -4.43
N VAL A 32 -5.99 4.87 -4.53
CA VAL A 32 -6.32 3.43 -4.59
C VAL A 32 -6.53 2.81 -3.20
N CYS A 33 -6.10 3.47 -2.11
CA CYS A 33 -6.07 2.83 -0.79
C CYS A 33 -7.49 2.69 -0.20
N PRO A 34 -8.03 1.46 -0.09
CA PRO A 34 -9.40 1.26 0.42
C PRO A 34 -9.54 1.63 1.90
N ALA A 35 -8.45 1.55 2.66
CA ALA A 35 -8.41 1.89 4.08
C ALA A 35 -7.99 3.35 4.35
N GLN A 36 -7.78 4.15 3.29
CA GLN A 36 -7.37 5.55 3.39
C GLN A 36 -6.11 5.77 4.25
N ALA A 37 -5.19 4.81 4.27
CA ALA A 37 -4.03 4.79 5.16
C ALA A 37 -2.94 5.83 4.82
N PHE A 38 -3.01 6.49 3.67
CA PHE A 38 -2.01 7.45 3.23
C PHE A 38 -2.39 8.89 3.58
N SER A 39 -1.40 9.66 4.06
CA SER A 39 -1.49 11.11 4.23
C SER A 39 -0.51 11.81 3.29
N LEU A 40 -0.99 12.81 2.55
CA LEU A 40 -0.22 13.57 1.57
C LEU A 40 -0.14 15.03 2.00
N ALA A 41 1.02 15.50 2.45
CA ALA A 41 1.22 16.88 2.90
C ALA A 41 2.62 17.38 2.54
N GLN A 42 2.74 18.62 2.05
CA GLN A 42 4.02 19.32 1.85
C GLN A 42 5.11 18.52 1.07
N GLY A 43 4.71 17.77 0.05
CA GLY A 43 5.62 16.89 -0.71
C GLY A 43 6.02 15.60 0.01
N GLN A 44 5.57 15.39 1.23
CA GLN A 44 5.75 14.15 1.97
C GLN A 44 4.56 13.21 1.80
N VAL A 45 4.84 11.93 2.04
CA VAL A 45 3.89 10.83 2.07
C VAL A 45 4.19 10.02 3.32
N SER A 46 3.17 9.81 4.14
CA SER A 46 3.22 8.92 5.30
C SER A 46 2.12 7.86 5.22
N ILE A 47 2.38 6.72 5.85
CA ILE A 47 1.47 5.58 5.91
C ILE A 47 1.10 5.36 7.38
N ASP A 48 -0.19 5.40 7.66
CA ASP A 48 -0.73 4.97 8.94
C ASP A 48 -0.80 3.44 8.97
N THR A 49 0.17 2.82 9.64
CA THR A 49 0.29 1.36 9.74
C THR A 49 -0.85 0.73 10.53
N THR A 50 -1.56 1.48 11.36
CA THR A 50 -2.72 0.98 12.11
C THR A 50 -3.96 0.82 11.24
N ARG A 51 -4.04 1.58 10.13
CA ARG A 51 -5.11 1.49 9.12
C ARG A 51 -4.74 0.63 7.92
N CYS A 52 -3.45 0.38 7.69
CA CYS A 52 -3.00 -0.41 6.54
C CYS A 52 -3.42 -1.88 6.67
N ILE A 53 -4.37 -2.31 5.83
CA ILE A 53 -4.85 -3.71 5.77
C ILE A 53 -3.97 -4.62 4.90
N ALA A 54 -2.77 -4.15 4.51
CA ALA A 54 -1.85 -4.87 3.64
C ALA A 54 -2.50 -5.43 2.33
N CYS A 55 -3.45 -4.71 1.72
CA CYS A 55 -4.09 -5.16 0.48
C CYS A 55 -3.14 -5.18 -0.74
N GLY A 56 -2.07 -4.36 -0.69
CA GLY A 56 -1.04 -4.28 -1.72
C GLY A 56 -1.36 -3.39 -2.92
N ASP A 57 -2.57 -2.82 -3.03
CA ASP A 57 -2.96 -2.02 -4.22
C ASP A 57 -2.03 -0.85 -4.49
N CYS A 58 -1.56 -0.20 -3.42
CA CYS A 58 -0.57 0.88 -3.50
C CYS A 58 0.75 0.46 -4.15
N LEU A 59 1.16 -0.82 -4.02
CA LEU A 59 2.35 -1.35 -4.68
C LEU A 59 2.14 -1.46 -6.20
N PHE A 60 0.95 -1.87 -6.63
CA PHE A 60 0.63 -2.05 -8.05
C PHE A 60 0.48 -0.73 -8.81
N VAL A 61 -0.01 0.33 -8.15
CA VAL A 61 -0.24 1.63 -8.81
C VAL A 61 0.94 2.60 -8.69
N CYS A 62 1.95 2.29 -7.90
CA CYS A 62 3.09 3.19 -7.72
C CYS A 62 3.97 3.16 -8.98
N PRO A 63 4.12 4.27 -9.73
CA PRO A 63 4.84 4.26 -11.01
C PRO A 63 6.38 4.16 -10.85
N VAL A 64 6.88 4.19 -9.61
CA VAL A 64 8.32 4.28 -9.28
C VAL A 64 8.71 3.33 -8.15
N ASP A 65 7.85 2.35 -7.82
CA ASP A 65 8.10 1.34 -6.77
C ASP A 65 8.61 1.91 -5.45
N ALA A 66 8.08 3.07 -5.05
CA ALA A 66 8.58 3.80 -3.89
C ALA A 66 8.07 3.29 -2.55
N ILE A 67 7.21 2.27 -2.50
CA ILE A 67 6.58 1.78 -1.26
C ILE A 67 7.17 0.41 -0.92
N ILE A 68 7.69 0.27 0.31
CA ILE A 68 8.37 -0.94 0.78
C ILE A 68 7.77 -1.44 2.10
N GLY A 69 8.15 -2.66 2.50
CA GLY A 69 7.78 -3.24 3.79
C GLY A 69 6.34 -3.76 3.88
N ILE A 70 5.51 -3.56 2.86
CA ILE A 70 4.17 -4.15 2.79
C ILE A 70 4.30 -5.59 2.29
N LYS A 71 3.87 -6.56 3.10
CA LYS A 71 3.67 -7.97 2.70
C LYS A 71 2.19 -8.16 2.33
N PRO A 72 1.80 -8.16 1.04
CA PRO A 72 0.40 -8.18 0.68
C PRO A 72 -0.29 -9.46 1.13
N VAL A 73 -1.54 -9.34 1.57
CA VAL A 73 -2.40 -10.50 1.82
C VAL A 73 -2.57 -11.32 0.53
N LYS A 74 -2.72 -12.64 0.69
CA LYS A 74 -2.87 -13.56 -0.43
C LYS A 74 -4.09 -13.18 -1.28
N ARG A 75 -3.87 -13.05 -2.59
CA ARG A 75 -4.93 -12.86 -3.59
C ARG A 75 -5.31 -14.21 -4.20
N PHE A 76 -6.54 -14.31 -4.67
CA PHE A 76 -7.06 -15.53 -5.29
C PHE A 76 -7.56 -15.22 -6.69
N VAL A 77 -7.60 -16.23 -7.55
CA VAL A 77 -8.17 -16.11 -8.89
C VAL A 77 -9.57 -16.70 -8.86
N GLN A 78 -10.55 -15.96 -9.38
CA GLN A 78 -11.93 -16.40 -9.57
C GLN A 78 -12.29 -16.26 -11.05
N GLY A 79 -12.41 -17.39 -11.75
CA GLY A 79 -12.45 -17.40 -13.22
C GLY A 79 -11.14 -16.85 -13.78
N ASP A 80 -11.22 -15.79 -14.58
CA ASP A 80 -10.04 -15.09 -15.14
C ASP A 80 -9.68 -13.81 -14.38
N THR A 81 -10.30 -13.57 -13.22
CA THR A 81 -10.11 -12.33 -12.43
C THR A 81 -9.27 -12.58 -11.19
N LEU A 82 -8.24 -11.76 -10.97
CA LEU A 82 -7.49 -11.74 -9.70
C LEU A 82 -8.25 -10.89 -8.67
N VAL A 83 -8.76 -11.53 -7.64
CA VAL A 83 -9.57 -10.92 -6.58
C VAL A 83 -8.71 -10.57 -5.37
N GLY A 84 -8.83 -9.31 -4.92
CA GLY A 84 -8.19 -8.79 -3.69
C GLY A 84 -9.06 -8.98 -2.44
N ALA A 85 -8.46 -8.81 -1.26
CA ALA A 85 -9.09 -9.07 0.03
C ALA A 85 -10.36 -8.23 0.32
N VAL A 86 -10.51 -7.06 -0.31
CA VAL A 86 -11.66 -6.16 -0.06
C VAL A 86 -12.93 -6.63 -0.77
N PHE A 87 -12.81 -7.44 -1.83
CA PHE A 87 -13.96 -8.01 -2.55
C PHE A 87 -14.34 -9.42 -2.05
N ALA A 88 -13.64 -9.97 -1.06
CA ALA A 88 -13.89 -11.31 -0.53
C ALA A 88 -15.14 -11.39 0.37
N THR A 89 -15.78 -10.27 0.72
CA THR A 89 -17.03 -10.26 1.51
C THR A 89 -18.29 -10.58 0.68
N GLY A 90 -18.15 -10.96 -0.59
CA GLY A 90 -19.24 -11.36 -1.48
C GLY A 90 -19.48 -12.87 -1.64
N ALA A 91 -18.73 -13.74 -0.97
CA ALA A 91 -18.97 -15.18 -1.00
C ALA A 91 -19.23 -15.70 0.42
N ASN A 92 -20.51 -15.97 0.66
CA ASN A 92 -21.06 -16.67 1.80
C ASN A 92 -20.19 -17.89 2.16
N GLY A 93 -19.44 -17.81 3.25
CA GLY A 93 -18.73 -18.95 3.82
C GLY A 93 -19.72 -19.94 4.45
N ARG A 94 -20.22 -20.85 3.61
CA ARG A 94 -20.50 -22.24 3.97
C ARG A 94 -19.61 -23.12 3.12
#